data_AF-A0A2D2AH96-F1
#
_entry.id   AF-A0A2D2AH96-F1
#
_cell.length_a   1.000
_cell.length_b   1.000
_cell.length_c   1.000
_cell.angle_alpha   90.00
_cell.angle_beta   90.00
_cell.angle_gamma   90.00
#
_symmetry.space_group_name_H-M   'P 1'
#
loop_
_entity.id
_entity.type
_entity.pdbx_description
1 polymer ?
#
loop_
_entity_poly.entity_id
_entity_poly.type
_entity_poly.pdbx_seq_one_letter_code
_entity_poly.pdbx_strand_id
1 'polypeptide(L)' 'VATGFHGLHVIIGSSFLLICFFRLYFCHFSSKHHVGFEAAAWYWHFVDVVWLFLYVFIYWWGG' A
#
# COMPACT_ATOMS: atom_id res chain seq x y z
N VAL A 1 1.44 -6.05 -18.65
CA VAL A 1 2.49 -5.29 -17.91
C VAL A 1 1.89 -4.51 -16.74
N ALA A 2 0.88 -3.66 -16.96
CA ALA A 2 0.28 -2.82 -15.92
C ALA A 2 -0.14 -3.57 -14.63
N THR A 3 -0.89 -4.67 -14.75
CA THR A 3 -1.29 -5.49 -13.59
C THR A 3 -0.09 -6.07 -12.83
N GLY A 4 0.96 -6.53 -13.54
CA GLY A 4 2.17 -7.07 -12.91
C GLY A 4 2.97 -6.01 -12.16
N PHE A 5 3.10 -4.81 -12.73
CA PHE A 5 3.73 -3.67 -12.07
C PHE A 5 2.95 -3.22 -10.84
N HIS A 6 1.61 -3.20 -10.93
CA HIS A 6 0.75 -2.96 -9.78
C HIS A 6 0.91 -4.03 -8.70
N GLY A 7 0.95 -5.32 -9.06
CA GLY A 7 1.21 -6.41 -8.13
C GLY A 7 2.54 -6.27 -7.38
N LEU A 8 3.60 -5.78 -8.05
CA LEU A 8 4.85 -5.43 -7.37
C LEU A 8 4.66 -4.34 -6.30
N HIS A 9 3.88 -3.31 -6.59
CA HIS A 9 3.56 -2.24 -5.61
C HIS A 9 2.77 -2.79 -4.42
N VAL A 10 1.84 -3.72 -4.65
CA VAL A 10 1.12 -4.41 -3.57
C VAL A 10 2.09 -5.16 -2.64
N ILE A 11 3.08 -5.86 -3.19
CA ILE A 11 4.10 -6.57 -2.40
C ILE A 11 4.95 -5.60 -1.58
N ILE A 12 5.38 -4.48 -2.19
CA ILE A 12 6.12 -3.42 -1.49
C ILE A 12 5.28 -2.82 -0.36
N GLY A 13 4.02 -2.47 -0.64
CA GLY A 13 3.10 -1.90 0.35
C GLY A 13 2.84 -2.85 1.51
N SER A 14 2.66 -4.14 1.21
CA SER A 14 2.41 -5.19 2.22
C SER A 14 3.62 -5.36 3.13
N SER A 15 4.82 -5.36 2.53
CA SER A 15 6.09 -5.43 3.27
C SER A 15 6.29 -4.19 4.15
N PHE A 16 5.93 -3.01 3.66
CA PHE A 16 6.03 -1.76 4.42
C PHE A 16 5.08 -1.74 5.62
N LEU A 17 3.84 -2.18 5.44
CA LEU A 17 2.87 -2.35 6.53
C LEU A 17 3.34 -3.40 7.54
N LEU A 18 3.92 -4.51 7.09
CA LEU A 18 4.50 -5.54 7.96
C LEU A 18 5.64 -4.99 8.82
N ILE A 19 6.54 -4.18 8.24
CA ILE A 19 7.60 -3.50 8.99
C ILE A 19 6.98 -2.53 10.02
N CYS A 20 5.95 -1.78 9.65
CA CYS A 20 5.26 -0.90 10.60
C CYS A 20 4.57 -1.69 11.73
N PHE A 21 3.99 -2.85 11.43
CA PHE A 21 3.43 -3.75 12.44
C PHE A 21 4.50 -4.18 13.46
N PHE A 22 5.66 -4.66 13.00
CA PHE A 22 6.75 -5.03 13.92
C PHE A 22 7.25 -3.83 14.72
N ARG A 23 7.39 -2.65 14.10
CA ARG A 23 7.79 -1.42 14.82
C ARG A 23 6.77 -1.00 15.88
N LEU A 24 5.47 -1.20 15.62
CA LEU A 24 4.42 -0.97 16.60
C LEU A 24 4.51 -1.98 17.75
N TYR A 25 4.72 -3.26 17.44
CA TYR A 25 4.90 -4.32 18.44
C TYR A 25 6.09 -4.05 19.37
N PHE A 26 7.20 -3.50 18.85
CA PHE A 26 8.35 -3.07 19.64
C PHE A 26 8.22 -1.65 20.23
N CYS A 27 7.02 -1.06 20.23
CA CYS A 27 6.75 0.26 20.81
C CYS A 27 7.62 1.41 20.25
N HIS A 28 8.04 1.34 18.98
CA HIS A 28 8.84 2.40 18.35
C HIS A 28 8.03 3.65 17.96
N PHE A 29 6.70 3.58 18.03
CA PHE A 29 5.80 4.67 17.70
C PHE A 29 5.22 5.32 18.95
N SER A 30 4.98 6.62 18.88
CA SER A 30 4.17 7.34 19.86
C SER A 30 3.00 8.03 19.17
N SER A 31 1.98 8.41 19.93
CA SER A 31 0.79 9.09 19.40
C SER A 31 1.09 10.42 18.71
N LYS A 32 2.27 11.00 18.90
CA LYS A 32 2.71 12.24 18.22
C LYS A 32 3.78 12.00 17.15
N HIS A 33 4.41 10.82 17.14
CA HIS A 33 5.55 10.54 16.27
C HIS A 33 5.44 9.14 15.66
N HIS A 34 4.81 9.07 14.48
CA HIS A 34 4.53 7.83 13.76
C HIS A 34 4.51 8.02 12.23
N VAL A 35 5.30 8.96 11.71
CA VAL A 35 5.40 9.29 10.28
C VAL A 35 5.64 8.09 9.38
N GLY A 36 6.41 7.09 9.85
CA GLY A 36 6.63 5.86 9.07
C GLY A 36 5.36 5.04 8.85
N PHE A 37 4.45 4.99 9.85
CA PHE A 37 3.14 4.36 9.70
C PHE A 37 2.23 5.20 8.82
N GLU A 38 2.23 6.53 8.97
CA GLU A 38 1.50 7.42 8.08
C GLU A 38 1.91 7.17 6.62
N ALA A 39 3.21 7.22 6.32
CA ALA A 39 3.72 6.97 4.97
C ALA A 39 3.30 5.61 4.40
N ALA A 40 3.29 4.56 5.22
CA ALA A 40 2.81 3.24 4.80
C ALA A 40 1.30 3.23 4.50
N ALA A 41 0.49 3.93 5.30
CA ALA A 41 -0.95 4.07 5.05
C ALA A 41 -1.22 4.88 3.77
N TRP A 42 -0.53 6.00 3.56
CA TRP A 42 -0.62 6.78 2.33
C TRP A 42 -0.24 5.95 1.10
N TYR A 43 0.86 5.18 1.19
CA TYR A 43 1.27 4.29 0.11
C TYR A 43 0.23 3.20 -0.16
N TRP A 44 -0.37 2.61 0.87
CA TRP A 44 -1.40 1.59 0.72
C TRP A 44 -2.66 2.13 0.03
N HIS A 45 -3.13 3.32 0.42
CA HIS A 45 -4.25 3.97 -0.25
C HIS A 45 -3.93 4.35 -1.70
N PHE A 46 -2.70 4.79 -1.99
CA PHE A 46 -2.27 5.01 -3.37
C PHE A 46 -2.40 3.74 -4.21
N VAL A 47 -1.91 2.60 -3.68
CA VAL A 47 -2.02 1.30 -4.36
C VAL A 47 -3.50 0.95 -4.60
N ASP A 48 -4.37 1.10 -3.61
CA ASP A 48 -5.81 0.82 -3.74
C ASP A 48 -6.48 1.68 -4.83
N VAL A 49 -6.22 2.99 -4.85
CA VAL A 49 -6.75 3.89 -5.89
C VAL A 49 -6.29 3.45 -7.28
N VAL A 50 -5.01 3.12 -7.47
CA VAL A 50 -4.50 2.61 -8.74
C VAL A 50 -5.21 1.32 -9.16
N TRP A 51 -5.52 0.44 -8.20
CA TRP A 51 -6.26 -0.79 -8.49
C TRP A 51 -7.68 -0.51 -9.00
N LEU A 52 -8.40 0.44 -8.39
CA LEU A 52 -9.74 0.83 -8.86
C LEU A 52 -9.71 1.30 -10.31
N PHE A 53 -8.71 2.11 -10.70
CA PHE A 53 -8.53 2.53 -12.09
C PHE A 53 -8.23 1.34 -13.01
N LEU A 54 -7.31 0.45 -12.63
CA LEU A 54 -6.98 -0.73 -13.44
C LEU A 54 -8.20 -1.64 -13.62
N TYR A 55 -8.99 -1.85 -12.56
CA TYR A 55 -10.19 -2.66 -12.61
C TYR A 55 -11.22 -2.11 -13.60
N VAL A 56 -11.55 -0.82 -13.49
CA VAL A 56 -12.55 -0.18 -14.36
C VAL A 56 -12.09 -0.16 -15.82
N PHE A 57 -10.86 0.27 -16.09
CA PHE A 57 -10.44 0.53 -17.48
C PHE A 57 -9.91 -0.70 -18.21
N ILE A 58 -9.30 -1.67 -17.52
CA ILE A 58 -8.75 -2.88 -18.17
C ILE A 58 -9.73 -4.03 -18.10
N TYR A 59 -10.30 -4.33 -16.93
CA TYR A 59 -11.08 -5.55 -16.73
C TYR A 59 -12.56 -5.36 -17.02
N TRP A 60 -13.14 -4.20 -16.68
CA TRP A 60 -14.54 -3.91 -17.01
C TRP A 60 -14.67 -3.40 -18.44
N TRP A 61 -14.07 -2.26 -18.76
CA TRP A 61 -14.26 -1.64 -20.08
C TRP A 61 -13.50 -2.36 -21.20
N GLY A 62 -12.29 -2.83 -20.91
CA GLY A 62 -11.41 -3.48 -21.90
C GLY A 62 -11.59 -4.99 -22.04
N GLY A 63 -12.53 -5.57 -21.28
CA GLY A 63 -12.91 -6.99 -21.36
C GLY A 63 -13.92 -7.25 -22.47
#